data_AF-A0A0D2MKQ1-F1
#
_entry.id   AF-A0A0D2MKQ1-F1
#
_cell.length_a   1.000
_cell.length_b   1.000
_cell.length_c   1.000
_cell.angle_alpha   90.00
_cell.angle_beta   90.00
_cell.angle_gamma   90.00
#
_symmetry.space_group_name_H-M   'P 1'
#
loop_
_entity.id
_entity.type
_entity.pdbx_description
1 polymer ?
#
loop_
_entity_poly.entity_id
_entity_poly.type
_entity_poly.pdbx_seq_one_letter_code
_entity_poly.pdbx_strand_id
1 'polypeptide(L)'
;MAARIGPVALAAMTAFFCIVAGCMARKPDMPNVAWNENAAAAIGPDIAEVARNAGVDVRELVHVLNDRDIGYDKVNKRLLYACEGMAVPAGATPAAAPGSAVAGAPDPTDLSLAFKLHSRPGAPRRLVLDFTGHTTTGTAWNSATRPSIVTPPYDLDGVPSTFSDTERRNIIAIWRAVAEDFAAFDVDVTTEETDASGAQINLADNGARAVIGGSSYDWFGSGAGGVAYVNTFGNTYYDPAFVFPAQLGSGYPKYVWEATSHELGHRLGLSHDGDTLGNAYYGGSGIWAPIMGVSALAGRMVLKGEGWLQQAGYAVQQGGVPQC
;
A
#
# COMPACT_ATOMS: atom_id res chain seq x y z
N MET A 1 75.56 40.32 10.83
CA MET A 1 75.67 39.10 10.01
C MET A 1 74.26 38.63 9.68
N ALA A 2 73.92 38.61 8.40
CA ALA A 2 72.58 38.38 7.90
C ALA A 2 72.16 36.90 8.04
N ALA A 3 70.95 36.65 8.55
CA ALA A 3 70.28 35.36 8.45
C ALA A 3 69.05 35.53 7.53
N ARG A 4 69.04 34.74 6.46
CA ARG A 4 68.12 34.84 5.32
C ARG A 4 66.71 34.37 5.69
N ILE A 5 65.73 35.09 5.14
CA ILE A 5 64.31 34.77 5.16
C ILE A 5 64.06 33.63 4.15
N GLY A 6 63.52 32.50 4.61
CA GLY A 6 62.95 31.45 3.76
C GLY A 6 61.44 31.63 3.63
N PRO A 7 60.82 31.26 2.49
CA PRO A 7 59.40 31.50 2.29
C PRO A 7 58.57 30.49 3.10
N VAL A 8 57.60 31.00 3.86
CA VAL A 8 56.53 30.19 4.45
C VAL A 8 55.55 29.84 3.33
N ALA A 9 55.50 28.56 2.95
CA ALA A 9 54.48 28.06 2.04
C ALA A 9 53.13 28.06 2.77
N LEU A 10 52.21 28.92 2.32
CA LEU A 10 50.82 28.92 2.77
C LEU A 10 50.11 27.74 2.10
N ALA A 11 49.97 26.62 2.83
CA ALA A 11 49.16 25.50 2.39
C ALA A 11 47.68 25.93 2.42
N ALA A 12 47.12 26.25 1.26
CA ALA A 12 45.68 26.42 1.10
C ALA A 12 45.01 25.06 1.33
N MET A 13 44.40 24.91 2.50
CA MET A 13 43.58 23.74 2.84
C MET A 13 42.23 23.91 2.15
N THR A 14 42.16 23.50 0.88
CA THR A 14 40.90 23.45 0.12
C THR A 14 40.05 22.36 0.75
N ALA A 15 39.05 22.75 1.55
CA ALA A 15 38.02 21.84 2.03
C ALA A 15 37.27 21.29 0.82
N PHE A 16 37.55 20.04 0.48
CA PHE A 16 36.80 19.29 -0.51
C PHE A 16 35.42 19.01 0.10
N PHE A 17 34.45 19.87 -0.16
CA PHE A 17 33.05 19.56 0.06
C PHE A 17 32.69 18.44 -0.93
N CYS A 18 32.84 17.19 -0.50
CA CYS A 18 32.13 16.08 -1.13
C CYS A 18 30.64 16.35 -0.94
N ILE A 19 30.04 17.03 -1.91
CA ILE A 19 28.60 16.99 -2.10
C ILE A 19 28.32 15.54 -2.51
N VAL A 20 28.03 14.70 -1.52
CA VAL A 20 27.34 13.45 -1.77
C VAL A 20 25.97 13.88 -2.26
N ALA A 21 25.81 14.00 -3.58
CA ALA A 21 24.50 14.02 -4.18
C ALA A 21 23.88 12.67 -3.83
N GLY A 22 23.15 12.61 -2.72
CA GLY A 22 22.28 11.49 -2.45
C GLY A 22 21.41 11.32 -3.68
N CYS A 23 21.39 10.12 -4.27
CA CYS A 23 20.31 9.76 -5.17
C CYS A 23 19.02 9.89 -4.35
N MET A 24 18.40 11.06 -4.36
CA MET A 24 17.01 11.17 -3.95
C MET A 24 16.27 10.23 -4.89
N ALA A 25 15.64 9.20 -4.33
CA ALA A 25 14.78 8.30 -5.09
C ALA A 25 13.82 9.18 -5.90
N ARG A 26 13.94 9.13 -7.22
CA ARG A 26 13.15 9.98 -8.10
C ARG A 26 11.73 9.41 -8.07
N LYS A 27 10.76 10.23 -7.67
CA LYS A 27 9.34 9.85 -7.74
C LYS A 27 9.00 9.33 -9.14
N PRO A 28 8.06 8.39 -9.25
CA PRO A 28 7.69 7.78 -10.52
C PRO A 28 7.20 8.85 -11.51
N ASP A 29 7.56 8.69 -12.78
CA ASP A 29 7.05 9.55 -13.85
C ASP A 29 5.61 9.12 -14.22
N MET A 30 4.65 9.70 -13.50
CA MET A 30 3.22 9.55 -13.76
C MET A 30 2.68 10.90 -14.27
N PRO A 31 2.41 11.06 -15.58
CA PRO A 31 2.17 12.37 -16.20
C PRO A 31 1.09 13.24 -15.54
N ASN A 32 0.07 12.58 -14.99
CA ASN A 32 -1.09 13.22 -14.38
C ASN A 32 -0.98 13.38 -12.86
N VAL A 33 0.11 12.88 -12.25
CA VAL A 33 0.29 12.91 -10.80
C VAL A 33 1.30 13.97 -10.38
N ALA A 34 0.94 14.79 -9.40
CA ALA A 34 1.87 15.64 -8.67
C ALA A 34 2.22 14.98 -7.33
N TRP A 35 3.50 14.83 -7.03
CA TRP A 35 3.99 14.17 -5.80
C TRP A 35 4.49 15.17 -4.76
N ASN A 36 4.43 14.77 -3.49
CA ASN A 36 5.01 15.48 -2.32
C ASN A 36 4.46 16.90 -2.17
N GLU A 37 5.32 17.88 -1.84
CA GLU A 37 4.98 19.29 -1.69
C GLU A 37 4.32 19.91 -2.93
N ASN A 38 4.52 19.31 -4.11
CA ASN A 38 3.86 19.76 -5.34
C ASN A 38 2.38 19.36 -5.40
N ALA A 39 1.94 18.35 -4.64
CA ALA A 39 0.55 17.93 -4.58
C ALA A 39 -0.33 19.07 -4.05
N ALA A 40 0.04 19.68 -2.91
CA ALA A 40 -0.72 20.79 -2.33
C ALA A 40 -0.83 21.98 -3.29
N ALA A 41 0.26 22.34 -3.98
CA ALA A 41 0.26 23.40 -4.97
C ALA A 41 -0.63 23.08 -6.19
N ALA A 42 -0.60 21.82 -6.65
CA ALA A 42 -1.40 21.36 -7.78
C ALA A 42 -2.89 21.25 -7.48
N ILE A 43 -3.28 20.97 -6.23
CA ILE A 43 -4.69 20.92 -5.80
C ILE A 43 -5.32 22.31 -5.85
N GLY A 44 -4.63 23.32 -5.30
CA GLY A 44 -5.04 24.72 -5.35
C GLY A 44 -6.54 24.93 -5.03
N PRO A 45 -7.34 25.47 -5.97
CA PRO A 45 -8.75 25.79 -5.74
C PRO A 45 -9.64 24.54 -5.54
N ASP A 46 -9.19 23.35 -5.92
CA ASP A 46 -9.97 22.10 -5.81
C ASP A 46 -9.91 21.46 -4.41
N ILE A 47 -9.23 22.09 -3.43
CA ILE A 47 -8.98 21.52 -2.09
C ILE A 47 -10.23 20.98 -1.39
N ALA A 48 -11.38 21.65 -1.55
CA ALA A 48 -12.63 21.20 -0.93
C ALA A 48 -13.20 19.95 -1.63
N GLU A 49 -13.00 19.81 -2.94
CA GLU A 49 -13.41 18.62 -3.68
C GLU A 49 -12.48 17.44 -3.39
N VAL A 50 -11.17 17.69 -3.35
CA VAL A 50 -10.18 16.66 -3.01
C VAL A 50 -10.39 16.14 -1.59
N ALA A 51 -10.72 17.00 -0.63
CA ALA A 51 -11.02 16.59 0.75
C ALA A 51 -12.23 15.65 0.80
N ARG A 52 -13.34 16.01 0.12
CA ARG A 52 -14.51 15.14 -0.01
C ARG A 52 -14.17 13.81 -0.67
N ASN A 53 -13.38 13.84 -1.74
CA ASN A 53 -12.94 12.63 -2.43
C ASN A 53 -12.09 11.73 -1.52
N ALA A 54 -11.23 12.31 -0.67
CA ALA A 54 -10.43 11.58 0.30
C ALA A 54 -11.22 11.15 1.56
N GLY A 55 -12.47 11.60 1.74
CA GLY A 55 -13.30 11.25 2.90
C GLY A 55 -12.94 12.02 4.18
N VAL A 56 -12.23 13.14 4.05
CA VAL A 56 -11.74 13.97 5.18
C VAL A 56 -12.19 15.42 5.04
N ASP A 57 -12.03 16.21 6.10
CA ASP A 57 -12.21 17.66 5.99
C ASP A 57 -10.95 18.35 5.42
N VAL A 58 -11.04 19.64 5.09
CA VAL A 58 -9.92 20.38 4.50
C VAL A 58 -8.73 20.51 5.46
N ARG A 59 -8.97 20.58 6.77
CA ARG A 59 -7.91 20.69 7.77
C ARG A 59 -7.09 19.40 7.81
N GLU A 60 -7.78 18.27 7.84
CA GLU A 60 -7.17 16.95 7.81
C GLU A 60 -6.48 16.70 6.47
N LEU A 61 -7.06 17.12 5.35
CA LEU A 61 -6.39 17.04 4.06
C LEU A 61 -5.05 17.80 4.06
N VAL A 62 -5.00 19.01 4.62
CA VAL A 62 -3.75 19.76 4.73
C VAL A 62 -2.72 19.02 5.61
N HIS A 63 -3.16 18.26 6.61
CA HIS A 63 -2.28 17.40 7.39
C HIS A 63 -1.72 16.25 6.55
N VAL A 64 -2.60 15.51 5.87
CA VAL A 64 -2.28 14.38 4.98
C VAL A 64 -1.30 14.78 3.86
N LEU A 65 -1.42 16.00 3.32
CA LEU A 65 -0.55 16.50 2.26
C LEU A 65 0.91 16.75 2.69
N ASN A 66 1.23 16.67 3.99
CA ASN A 66 2.62 16.69 4.46
C ASN A 66 3.32 15.34 4.31
N ASP A 67 2.58 14.29 3.95
CA ASP A 67 3.15 12.98 3.73
C ASP A 67 4.01 12.97 2.46
N ARG A 68 5.23 12.43 2.56
CA ARG A 68 6.18 12.34 1.44
C ARG A 68 5.75 11.31 0.39
N ASP A 69 4.86 10.42 0.73
CA ASP A 69 4.41 9.33 -0.13
C ASP A 69 3.08 9.67 -0.82
N ILE A 70 2.49 10.84 -0.52
CA ILE A 70 1.25 11.29 -1.16
C ILE A 70 1.49 11.78 -2.60
N GLY A 71 0.60 11.35 -3.49
CA GLY A 71 0.42 11.84 -4.85
C GLY A 71 -0.98 12.39 -5.05
N TYR A 72 -1.10 13.34 -5.98
CA TYR A 72 -2.36 13.92 -6.43
C TYR A 72 -2.54 13.71 -7.93
N ASP A 73 -3.52 12.88 -8.31
CA ASP A 73 -4.00 12.75 -9.68
C ASP A 73 -4.83 13.99 -10.06
N LYS A 74 -4.23 14.85 -10.89
CA LYS A 74 -4.80 16.12 -11.34
C LYS A 74 -6.04 15.94 -12.22
N VAL A 75 -6.17 14.80 -12.91
CA VAL A 75 -7.28 14.56 -13.84
C VAL A 75 -8.49 14.07 -13.08
N ASN A 76 -8.28 13.10 -12.19
CA ASN A 76 -9.37 12.47 -11.45
C ASN A 76 -9.68 13.16 -10.11
N LYS A 77 -8.86 14.14 -9.73
CA LYS A 77 -8.93 14.86 -8.44
C LYS A 77 -8.91 13.89 -7.25
N ARG A 78 -8.00 12.91 -7.31
CA ARG A 78 -7.86 11.82 -6.32
C ARG A 78 -6.46 11.79 -5.75
N LEU A 79 -6.38 11.37 -4.48
CA LEU A 79 -5.11 11.08 -3.84
C LEU A 79 -4.72 9.61 -4.07
N LEU A 80 -3.42 9.36 -4.09
CA LEU A 80 -2.83 8.04 -4.08
C LEU A 80 -1.58 8.05 -3.19
N TYR A 81 -1.24 6.89 -2.63
CA TYR A 81 0.01 6.71 -1.91
C TYR A 81 1.00 5.89 -2.72
N ALA A 82 2.26 6.28 -2.60
CA ALA A 82 3.43 5.56 -3.06
C ALA A 82 4.23 5.14 -1.84
N CYS A 83 3.95 3.94 -1.31
CA CYS A 83 4.40 3.53 0.00
C CYS A 83 5.88 3.11 0.00
N GLU A 84 6.75 4.09 -0.21
CA GLU A 84 8.19 3.95 -0.38
C GLU A 84 8.86 3.50 0.91
N GLY A 85 8.31 3.89 2.07
CA GLY A 85 8.81 3.48 3.39
C GLY A 85 8.67 1.99 3.69
N MET A 86 7.80 1.27 2.97
CA MET A 86 7.63 -0.18 3.11
C MET A 86 8.65 -0.99 2.29
N ALA A 87 9.37 -0.36 1.36
CA ALA A 87 10.39 -1.06 0.58
C ALA A 87 11.56 -1.47 1.50
N VAL A 88 11.80 -2.78 1.58
CA VAL A 88 12.89 -3.37 2.36
C VAL A 88 14.20 -3.17 1.60
N PRO A 89 15.25 -2.61 2.23
CA PRO A 89 16.56 -2.48 1.60
C PRO A 89 17.12 -3.81 1.12
N ALA A 90 17.73 -3.84 -0.06
CA ALA A 90 18.35 -5.04 -0.61
C ALA A 90 19.41 -5.62 0.36
N GLY A 91 19.27 -6.91 0.70
CA GLY A 91 20.17 -7.61 1.63
C GLY A 91 19.80 -7.47 3.11
N ALA A 92 18.73 -6.76 3.47
CA ALA A 92 18.21 -6.79 4.83
C ALA A 92 17.61 -8.16 5.15
N THR A 93 18.06 -8.79 6.24
CA THR A 93 17.46 -10.02 6.74
C THR A 93 16.17 -9.69 7.48
N PRO A 94 15.09 -10.47 7.28
CA PRO A 94 13.88 -10.27 8.06
C PRO A 94 14.19 -10.42 9.54
N ALA A 95 13.92 -9.37 10.32
CA ALA A 95 14.06 -9.44 11.77
C ALA A 95 13.04 -10.47 12.29
N ALA A 96 13.52 -11.55 12.92
CA ALA A 96 12.65 -12.50 13.60
C ALA A 96 11.93 -11.74 14.72
N ALA A 97 10.61 -11.66 14.64
CA ALA A 97 9.82 -11.04 15.69
C ALA A 97 9.97 -11.89 16.98
N PRO A 98 10.21 -11.29 18.16
CA PRO A 98 10.08 -12.02 19.41
C PRO A 98 8.62 -12.50 19.58
N GLY A 99 8.42 -13.77 19.98
CA GLY A 99 7.14 -14.49 19.99
C GLY A 99 5.94 -13.75 20.62
N SER A 100 4.69 -14.07 20.29
CA SER A 100 4.03 -15.34 20.64
C SER A 100 2.67 -15.56 19.97
N ALA A 101 2.40 -16.85 19.66
CA ALA A 101 1.13 -17.61 19.74
C ALA A 101 -0.10 -17.27 18.86
N VAL A 102 -0.81 -18.37 18.54
CA VAL A 102 -1.75 -18.62 17.43
C VAL A 102 -3.22 -18.37 17.81
N ALA A 103 -4.03 -17.92 16.85
CA ALA A 103 -5.46 -18.19 16.77
C ALA A 103 -5.76 -18.73 15.35
N GLY A 104 -6.55 -19.78 15.10
CA GLY A 104 -7.22 -20.79 15.92
C GLY A 104 -7.68 -21.98 15.06
N ALA A 105 -6.94 -22.27 13.98
CA ALA A 105 -7.03 -23.48 13.14
C ALA A 105 -5.66 -23.68 12.43
N PRO A 106 -5.18 -24.92 12.21
CA PRO A 106 -3.95 -25.15 11.45
C PRO A 106 -4.07 -24.58 10.03
N ASP A 107 -2.95 -24.20 9.40
CA ASP A 107 -2.96 -23.90 7.95
C ASP A 107 -3.55 -25.11 7.20
N PRO A 108 -4.36 -24.90 6.14
CA PRO A 108 -4.78 -25.98 5.28
C PRO A 108 -3.55 -26.78 4.83
N THR A 109 -3.56 -28.08 5.10
CA THR A 109 -2.48 -28.97 4.67
C THR A 109 -2.51 -29.23 3.16
N ASP A 110 -3.68 -29.04 2.54
CA ASP A 110 -3.86 -29.07 1.10
C ASP A 110 -3.48 -27.71 0.51
N LEU A 111 -2.30 -27.66 -0.11
CA LEU A 111 -1.75 -26.46 -0.74
C LEU A 111 -2.49 -26.07 -2.02
N SER A 112 -3.35 -26.92 -2.59
CA SER A 112 -4.19 -26.55 -3.74
C SER A 112 -5.21 -25.47 -3.39
N LEU A 113 -5.53 -25.33 -2.09
CA LEU A 113 -6.45 -24.32 -1.60
C LEU A 113 -5.89 -22.90 -1.66
N ALA A 114 -4.59 -22.70 -1.93
CA ALA A 114 -3.96 -21.37 -1.96
C ALA A 114 -4.72 -20.34 -2.83
N PHE A 115 -5.49 -20.78 -3.83
CA PHE A 115 -6.26 -19.94 -4.77
C PHE A 115 -7.78 -20.06 -4.60
N LYS A 116 -8.23 -20.62 -3.47
CA LYS A 116 -9.63 -20.93 -3.15
C LYS A 116 -10.01 -20.59 -1.71
N LEU A 117 -9.23 -19.74 -1.04
CA LEU A 117 -9.45 -19.39 0.36
C LEU A 117 -10.52 -18.31 0.48
N HIS A 118 -11.31 -18.37 1.54
CA HIS A 118 -12.33 -17.38 1.90
C HIS A 118 -12.39 -17.25 3.41
N SER A 119 -12.32 -16.02 3.94
CA SER A 119 -12.36 -15.79 5.38
C SER A 119 -13.79 -15.77 5.91
N ARG A 120 -14.73 -15.30 5.06
CA ARG A 120 -16.15 -15.23 5.38
C ARG A 120 -16.99 -15.38 4.12
N PRO A 121 -17.12 -16.61 3.57
CA PRO A 121 -17.99 -16.86 2.41
C PRO A 121 -19.39 -16.28 2.63
N GLY A 122 -19.87 -15.48 1.68
CA GLY A 122 -21.20 -14.87 1.72
C GLY A 122 -21.27 -13.49 2.39
N ALA A 123 -20.16 -12.94 2.89
CA ALA A 123 -20.12 -11.54 3.30
C ALA A 123 -20.48 -10.61 2.13
N PRO A 124 -21.15 -9.48 2.37
CA PRO A 124 -21.59 -8.55 1.32
C PRO A 124 -20.43 -7.78 0.69
N ARG A 125 -19.26 -7.76 1.33
CA ARG A 125 -18.06 -7.07 0.87
C ARG A 125 -16.93 -8.06 0.62
N ARG A 126 -16.05 -7.76 -0.34
CA ARG A 126 -14.97 -8.66 -0.71
C ARG A 126 -13.63 -7.95 -0.93
N LEU A 127 -12.56 -8.55 -0.41
CA LEU A 127 -11.17 -8.18 -0.69
C LEU A 127 -10.52 -9.35 -1.42
N VAL A 128 -10.17 -9.16 -2.69
CA VAL A 128 -9.52 -10.20 -3.51
C VAL A 128 -8.01 -10.00 -3.44
N LEU A 129 -7.30 -11.05 -3.01
CA LEU A 129 -5.85 -11.13 -3.04
C LEU A 129 -5.43 -11.93 -4.27
N ASP A 130 -5.01 -11.22 -5.30
CA ASP A 130 -4.63 -11.76 -6.60
C ASP A 130 -3.12 -12.03 -6.62
N PHE A 131 -2.76 -13.31 -6.58
CA PHE A 131 -1.38 -13.80 -6.68
C PHE A 131 -1.07 -14.41 -8.04
N THR A 132 -2.08 -14.59 -8.90
CA THR A 132 -1.96 -15.36 -10.14
C THR A 132 -1.57 -14.53 -11.36
N GLY A 133 -1.34 -13.23 -11.13
CA GLY A 133 -0.93 -12.28 -12.14
C GLY A 133 -2.13 -11.55 -12.74
N HIS A 134 -1.93 -10.29 -13.09
CA HIS A 134 -3.02 -9.40 -13.47
C HIS A 134 -2.63 -8.45 -14.60
N THR A 135 -3.55 -8.24 -15.54
CA THR A 135 -3.40 -7.20 -16.57
C THR A 135 -4.35 -6.05 -16.28
N THR A 136 -3.82 -4.95 -15.75
CA THR A 136 -4.59 -3.74 -15.42
C THR A 136 -4.74 -2.86 -16.65
N THR A 137 -5.97 -2.66 -17.11
CA THR A 137 -6.30 -1.82 -18.27
C THR A 137 -7.57 -1.01 -18.03
N GLY A 138 -7.71 0.14 -18.68
CA GLY A 138 -8.91 0.98 -18.59
C GLY A 138 -9.17 1.62 -17.22
N THR A 139 -8.14 1.69 -16.37
CA THR A 139 -8.22 2.25 -15.00
C THR A 139 -7.50 3.60 -14.91
N ALA A 140 -7.62 4.28 -13.77
CA ALA A 140 -6.87 5.49 -13.44
C ALA A 140 -5.34 5.29 -13.40
N TRP A 141 -4.85 4.04 -13.35
CA TRP A 141 -3.42 3.73 -13.43
C TRP A 141 -2.86 3.80 -14.87
N ASN A 142 -3.74 3.70 -15.86
CA ASN A 142 -3.40 3.66 -17.26
C ASN A 142 -3.37 5.07 -17.88
N SER A 143 -2.55 5.24 -18.91
CA SER A 143 -2.44 6.48 -19.67
C SER A 143 -2.24 6.17 -21.15
N ALA A 144 -2.23 7.19 -22.01
CA ALA A 144 -1.89 7.02 -23.43
C ALA A 144 -0.49 6.41 -23.66
N THR A 145 0.46 6.70 -22.76
CA THR A 145 1.83 6.17 -22.83
C THR A 145 2.00 4.85 -22.07
N ARG A 146 1.03 4.48 -21.21
CA ARG A 146 0.98 3.21 -20.47
C ARG A 146 -0.45 2.64 -20.49
N PRO A 147 -0.92 2.11 -21.63
CA PRO A 147 -2.30 1.67 -21.79
C PRO A 147 -2.62 0.38 -21.02
N SER A 148 -1.59 -0.37 -20.63
CA SER A 148 -1.70 -1.61 -19.86
C SER A 148 -0.55 -1.72 -18.86
N ILE A 149 -0.81 -2.34 -17.71
CA ILE A 149 0.18 -2.74 -16.71
C ILE A 149 0.02 -4.25 -16.50
N VAL A 150 1.09 -5.01 -16.76
CA VAL A 150 1.13 -6.46 -16.53
C VAL A 150 1.86 -6.70 -15.23
N THR A 151 1.16 -7.23 -14.23
CA THR A 151 1.76 -7.70 -12.98
C THR A 151 1.96 -9.21 -13.09
N PRO A 152 3.20 -9.72 -12.98
CA PRO A 152 3.44 -11.16 -13.00
C PRO A 152 2.88 -11.82 -11.73
N PRO A 153 2.73 -13.15 -11.72
CA PRO A 153 2.37 -13.89 -10.51
C PRO A 153 3.38 -13.68 -9.36
N TYR A 154 2.94 -13.96 -8.13
CA TYR A 154 3.86 -14.07 -7.00
C TYR A 154 4.84 -15.22 -7.21
N ASP A 155 6.13 -14.91 -7.14
CA ASP A 155 7.21 -15.79 -7.56
C ASP A 155 8.43 -15.59 -6.66
N LEU A 156 8.98 -16.70 -6.14
CA LEU A 156 10.15 -16.76 -5.26
C LEU A 156 11.30 -17.54 -5.88
N ASP A 157 11.02 -18.41 -6.86
CA ASP A 157 12.01 -19.30 -7.47
C ASP A 157 12.35 -18.94 -8.92
N GLY A 158 11.72 -17.89 -9.46
CA GLY A 158 11.96 -17.38 -10.81
C GLY A 158 11.15 -18.11 -11.88
N VAL A 159 10.11 -18.86 -11.50
CA VAL A 159 9.29 -19.69 -12.40
C VAL A 159 7.82 -19.24 -12.36
N PRO A 160 7.48 -18.08 -12.97
CA PRO A 160 6.15 -17.48 -12.87
C PRO A 160 5.04 -18.27 -13.57
N SER A 161 5.35 -19.37 -14.27
CA SER A 161 4.35 -20.24 -14.89
C SER A 161 3.78 -21.30 -13.94
N THR A 162 4.36 -21.47 -12.75
CA THR A 162 3.94 -22.45 -11.75
C THR A 162 4.07 -21.90 -10.35
N PHE A 163 3.43 -22.56 -9.37
CA PHE A 163 3.61 -22.26 -7.96
C PHE A 163 4.18 -23.47 -7.22
N SER A 164 5.37 -23.29 -6.66
CA SER A 164 6.03 -24.19 -5.72
C SER A 164 5.23 -24.37 -4.43
N ASP A 165 5.51 -25.45 -3.70
CA ASP A 165 4.90 -25.68 -2.39
C ASP A 165 5.22 -24.55 -1.39
N THR A 166 6.39 -23.93 -1.51
CA THR A 166 6.78 -22.80 -0.66
C THR A 166 5.91 -21.59 -0.93
N GLU A 167 5.68 -21.24 -2.20
CA GLU A 167 4.82 -20.12 -2.56
C GLU A 167 3.38 -20.36 -2.12
N ARG A 168 2.85 -21.58 -2.31
CA ARG A 168 1.49 -21.91 -1.87
C ARG A 168 1.33 -21.79 -0.35
N ARG A 169 2.32 -22.22 0.43
CA ARG A 169 2.35 -22.01 1.90
C ARG A 169 2.40 -20.53 2.24
N ASN A 170 3.20 -19.75 1.52
CA ASN A 170 3.30 -18.31 1.71
C ASN A 170 1.99 -17.60 1.40
N ILE A 171 1.31 -17.95 0.31
CA ILE A 171 0.00 -17.40 -0.08
C ILE A 171 -1.04 -17.67 1.01
N ILE A 172 -1.10 -18.91 1.53
CA ILE A 172 -1.98 -19.27 2.65
C ILE A 172 -1.68 -18.43 3.89
N ALA A 173 -0.40 -18.29 4.26
CA ALA A 173 0.01 -17.50 5.41
C ALA A 173 -0.31 -16.01 5.26
N ILE A 174 -0.07 -15.44 4.07
CA ILE A 174 -0.40 -14.05 3.74
C ILE A 174 -1.91 -13.84 3.82
N TRP A 175 -2.70 -14.67 3.14
CA TRP A 175 -4.16 -14.59 3.18
C TRP A 175 -4.69 -14.64 4.61
N ARG A 176 -4.16 -15.54 5.44
CA ARG A 176 -4.58 -15.68 6.84
C ARG A 176 -4.31 -14.42 7.64
N ALA A 177 -3.12 -13.83 7.50
CA ALA A 177 -2.76 -12.61 8.20
C ALA A 177 -3.64 -11.42 7.77
N VAL A 178 -3.86 -11.25 6.47
CA VAL A 178 -4.78 -10.21 5.97
C VAL A 178 -6.21 -10.47 6.45
N ALA A 179 -6.68 -11.71 6.42
CA ALA A 179 -8.02 -12.08 6.92
C ALA A 179 -8.20 -11.74 8.41
N GLU A 180 -7.16 -11.94 9.23
CA GLU A 180 -7.16 -11.56 10.65
C GLU A 180 -7.22 -10.04 10.83
N ASP A 181 -6.45 -9.27 10.05
CA ASP A 181 -6.48 -7.79 10.11
C ASP A 181 -7.90 -7.25 9.85
N PHE A 182 -8.63 -7.86 8.92
CA PHE A 182 -9.99 -7.45 8.56
C PHE A 182 -11.10 -8.22 9.31
N ALA A 183 -10.78 -9.08 10.28
CA ALA A 183 -11.75 -9.98 10.92
C ALA A 183 -12.89 -9.25 11.65
N ALA A 184 -12.63 -8.03 12.13
CA ALA A 184 -13.62 -7.18 12.80
C ALA A 184 -14.74 -6.68 11.87
N PHE A 185 -14.56 -6.75 10.54
CA PHE A 185 -15.53 -6.26 9.59
C PHE A 185 -16.34 -7.37 8.93
N ASP A 186 -17.46 -6.98 8.35
CA ASP A 186 -18.27 -7.87 7.51
C ASP A 186 -17.77 -7.92 6.07
N VAL A 187 -16.64 -8.62 5.90
CA VAL A 187 -15.90 -8.73 4.65
C VAL A 187 -15.34 -10.14 4.45
N ASP A 188 -15.34 -10.59 3.20
CA ASP A 188 -14.72 -11.82 2.74
C ASP A 188 -13.34 -11.50 2.13
N VAL A 189 -12.27 -11.87 2.83
CA VAL A 189 -10.91 -11.85 2.27
C VAL A 189 -10.71 -13.17 1.54
N THR A 190 -10.41 -13.12 0.25
CA THR A 190 -10.35 -14.31 -0.60
C THR A 190 -9.17 -14.30 -1.55
N THR A 191 -8.62 -15.48 -1.83
CA THR A 191 -7.67 -15.71 -2.93
C THR A 191 -8.34 -16.33 -4.16
N GLU A 192 -9.65 -16.57 -4.11
CA GLU A 192 -10.43 -16.98 -5.26
C GLU A 192 -10.79 -15.75 -6.08
N GLU A 193 -10.28 -15.69 -7.32
CA GLU A 193 -10.43 -14.49 -8.16
C GLU A 193 -11.64 -14.54 -9.10
N THR A 194 -12.26 -15.73 -9.22
CA THR A 194 -13.34 -16.01 -10.16
C THR A 194 -14.59 -16.46 -9.44
N ASP A 195 -15.75 -16.11 -9.96
CA ASP A 195 -17.01 -16.72 -9.52
C ASP A 195 -17.16 -18.15 -10.04
N ALA A 196 -18.28 -18.79 -9.69
CA ALA A 196 -18.58 -20.17 -10.10
C ALA A 196 -18.70 -20.36 -11.62
N SER A 197 -18.87 -19.29 -12.40
CA SER A 197 -18.89 -19.33 -13.87
C SER A 197 -17.49 -19.23 -14.49
N GLY A 198 -16.46 -18.94 -13.68
CA GLY A 198 -15.09 -18.69 -14.11
C GLY A 198 -14.83 -17.25 -14.53
N ALA A 199 -15.81 -16.34 -14.38
CA ALA A 199 -15.63 -14.92 -14.62
C ALA A 199 -14.91 -14.27 -13.43
N GLN A 200 -14.08 -13.24 -13.67
CA GLN A 200 -13.47 -12.48 -12.58
C GLN A 200 -14.56 -11.91 -11.66
N ILE A 201 -14.32 -11.97 -10.35
CA ILE A 201 -15.24 -11.43 -9.36
C ILE A 201 -15.49 -9.94 -9.63
N ASN A 202 -16.76 -9.57 -9.73
CA ASN A 202 -17.16 -8.18 -9.81
C ASN A 202 -17.02 -7.51 -8.44
N LEU A 203 -16.21 -6.46 -8.39
CA LEU A 203 -15.91 -5.70 -7.17
C LEU A 203 -16.58 -4.32 -7.15
N ALA A 204 -17.38 -3.99 -8.16
CA ALA A 204 -18.16 -2.76 -8.19
C ALA A 204 -19.05 -2.65 -6.93
N ASP A 205 -19.03 -1.48 -6.31
CA ASP A 205 -19.72 -1.07 -5.09
C ASP A 205 -19.34 -1.81 -3.79
N ASN A 206 -18.74 -3.00 -3.89
CA ASN A 206 -18.63 -3.93 -2.76
C ASN A 206 -17.26 -4.56 -2.57
N GLY A 207 -16.22 -4.11 -3.27
CA GLY A 207 -14.91 -4.72 -3.08
C GLY A 207 -13.71 -3.91 -3.54
N ALA A 208 -12.54 -4.52 -3.32
CA ALA A 208 -11.26 -4.04 -3.82
C ALA A 208 -10.36 -5.24 -4.14
N ARG A 209 -9.43 -5.06 -5.09
CA ARG A 209 -8.43 -6.05 -5.45
C ARG A 209 -7.04 -5.57 -5.04
N ALA A 210 -6.29 -6.41 -4.35
CA ALA A 210 -4.84 -6.28 -4.22
C ALA A 210 -4.19 -7.23 -5.22
N VAL A 211 -3.37 -6.71 -6.12
CA VAL A 211 -2.56 -7.51 -7.04
C VAL A 211 -1.15 -7.60 -6.47
N ILE A 212 -0.68 -8.82 -6.24
CA ILE A 212 0.51 -9.14 -5.47
C ILE A 212 1.50 -9.87 -6.38
N GLY A 213 2.49 -9.14 -6.88
CA GLY A 213 3.46 -9.71 -7.81
C GLY A 213 4.47 -8.72 -8.36
N GLY A 214 5.57 -9.25 -8.88
CA GLY A 214 6.60 -8.47 -9.58
C GLY A 214 7.32 -7.43 -8.73
N SER A 215 7.82 -6.41 -9.43
CA SER A 215 8.64 -5.34 -8.91
C SER A 215 8.02 -3.98 -9.20
N SER A 216 8.13 -3.05 -8.24
CA SER A 216 7.75 -1.66 -8.43
C SER A 216 8.56 -1.00 -9.57
N TYR A 217 9.72 -1.54 -9.93
CA TYR A 217 10.50 -1.06 -11.07
C TYR A 217 9.98 -1.54 -12.43
N ASP A 218 9.04 -2.49 -12.48
CA ASP A 218 8.52 -3.02 -13.75
C ASP A 218 7.72 -1.97 -14.53
N TRP A 219 6.98 -1.11 -13.81
CA TRP A 219 6.14 -0.09 -14.44
C TRP A 219 6.03 1.20 -13.63
N PHE A 220 6.17 1.13 -12.30
CA PHE A 220 6.01 2.29 -11.43
C PHE A 220 7.29 3.14 -11.45
N GLY A 221 8.47 2.53 -11.42
CA GLY A 221 9.76 3.21 -11.69
C GLY A 221 10.39 3.89 -10.47
N SER A 222 9.82 3.69 -9.28
CA SER A 222 10.40 4.03 -7.97
C SER A 222 10.29 2.83 -7.03
N GLY A 223 11.10 2.78 -5.98
CA GLY A 223 11.05 1.72 -4.97
C GLY A 223 9.88 1.90 -4.02
N ALA A 224 8.88 1.01 -4.06
CA ALA A 224 7.73 1.04 -3.16
C ALA A 224 7.32 -0.37 -2.75
N GLY A 225 6.80 -0.53 -1.52
CA GLY A 225 6.19 -1.80 -1.09
C GLY A 225 4.82 -2.02 -1.73
N GLY A 226 4.09 -0.94 -1.97
CA GLY A 226 2.82 -0.94 -2.67
C GLY A 226 2.39 0.47 -3.07
N VAL A 227 1.33 0.54 -3.88
CA VAL A 227 0.66 1.78 -4.28
C VAL A 227 -0.85 1.57 -4.32
N ALA A 228 -1.61 2.56 -3.86
CA ALA A 228 -3.08 2.51 -3.88
C ALA A 228 -3.71 3.91 -3.99
N TYR A 229 -4.84 3.99 -4.70
CA TYR A 229 -5.70 5.17 -4.66
C TYR A 229 -6.49 5.22 -3.33
N VAL A 230 -6.68 6.43 -2.83
CA VAL A 230 -7.30 6.67 -1.51
C VAL A 230 -8.82 6.78 -1.62
N ASN A 231 -9.53 6.13 -0.70
CA ASN A 231 -10.99 6.19 -0.55
C ASN A 231 -11.74 5.84 -1.86
N THR A 232 -11.46 4.63 -2.35
CA THR A 232 -11.90 4.16 -3.67
C THR A 232 -12.45 2.72 -3.64
N PHE A 233 -12.67 2.15 -2.47
CA PHE A 233 -13.36 0.87 -2.29
C PHE A 233 -14.69 0.84 -3.06
N GLY A 234 -14.95 -0.26 -3.78
CA GLY A 234 -16.10 -0.43 -4.65
C GLY A 234 -15.99 0.28 -6.00
N ASN A 235 -14.96 1.09 -6.24
CA ASN A 235 -14.76 1.74 -7.53
C ASN A 235 -13.64 1.05 -8.31
N THR A 236 -14.05 0.25 -9.29
CA THR A 236 -13.16 -0.55 -10.15
C THR A 236 -12.35 0.30 -11.12
N TYR A 237 -12.72 1.55 -11.37
CA TYR A 237 -11.90 2.47 -12.17
C TYR A 237 -10.55 2.78 -11.49
N TYR A 238 -10.49 2.66 -10.16
CA TYR A 238 -9.26 2.89 -9.39
C TYR A 238 -8.59 1.60 -8.91
N ASP A 239 -9.15 0.44 -9.25
CA ASP A 239 -8.49 -0.84 -8.98
C ASP A 239 -7.25 -1.00 -9.89
N PRO A 240 -6.28 -1.84 -9.50
CA PRO A 240 -6.15 -2.47 -8.19
C PRO A 240 -5.35 -1.60 -7.20
N ALA A 241 -5.22 -2.07 -5.97
CA ALA A 241 -4.07 -1.78 -5.13
C ALA A 241 -2.91 -2.69 -5.58
N PHE A 242 -1.71 -2.16 -5.78
CA PHE A 242 -0.55 -2.96 -6.16
C PHE A 242 0.35 -3.21 -4.97
N VAL A 243 0.84 -4.44 -4.84
CA VAL A 243 1.80 -4.86 -3.82
C VAL A 243 2.98 -5.49 -4.56
N PHE A 244 4.21 -5.09 -4.20
CA PHE A 244 5.42 -5.46 -4.94
C PHE A 244 6.35 -6.37 -4.11
N PRO A 245 6.16 -7.70 -4.16
CA PRO A 245 7.00 -8.69 -3.47
C PRO A 245 8.51 -8.47 -3.62
N ALA A 246 9.00 -8.04 -4.79
CA ALA A 246 10.43 -7.80 -5.00
C ALA A 246 11.00 -6.73 -4.05
N GLN A 247 10.20 -5.74 -3.66
CA GLN A 247 10.55 -4.70 -2.68
C GLN A 247 10.20 -5.08 -1.24
N LEU A 248 9.56 -6.22 -1.01
CA LEU A 248 9.08 -6.68 0.29
C LEU A 248 9.88 -7.89 0.77
N GLY A 249 11.20 -7.72 0.87
CA GLY A 249 12.13 -8.77 1.30
C GLY A 249 12.12 -9.98 0.37
N SER A 250 12.07 -9.74 -0.95
CA SER A 250 11.99 -10.80 -1.97
C SER A 250 10.79 -11.73 -1.75
N GLY A 251 9.63 -11.13 -1.47
CA GLY A 251 8.37 -11.83 -1.26
C GLY A 251 8.23 -12.48 0.11
N TYR A 252 8.99 -12.05 1.12
CA TYR A 252 8.86 -12.58 2.47
C TYR A 252 7.41 -12.38 2.98
N PRO A 253 6.72 -13.46 3.41
CA PRO A 253 5.27 -13.42 3.71
C PRO A 253 4.87 -12.26 4.62
N LYS A 254 5.68 -11.99 5.65
CA LYS A 254 5.39 -10.90 6.60
C LYS A 254 5.22 -9.56 5.94
N TYR A 255 6.20 -9.19 5.14
CA TYR A 255 6.21 -7.90 4.48
C TYR A 255 5.12 -7.82 3.42
N VAL A 256 4.79 -8.93 2.77
CA VAL A 256 3.72 -8.99 1.77
C VAL A 256 2.34 -8.84 2.40
N TRP A 257 2.03 -9.50 3.53
CA TRP A 257 0.72 -9.33 4.16
C TRP A 257 0.57 -7.93 4.78
N GLU A 258 1.62 -7.40 5.40
CA GLU A 258 1.59 -6.05 5.99
C GLU A 258 1.31 -5.00 4.91
N ALA A 259 2.04 -5.06 3.79
CA ALA A 259 1.79 -4.18 2.65
C ALA A 259 0.40 -4.40 2.05
N THR A 260 -0.04 -5.65 1.90
CA THR A 260 -1.37 -5.95 1.35
C THR A 260 -2.48 -5.32 2.19
N SER A 261 -2.45 -5.52 3.51
CA SER A 261 -3.42 -4.89 4.41
C SER A 261 -3.32 -3.36 4.36
N HIS A 262 -2.11 -2.81 4.33
CA HIS A 262 -1.84 -1.36 4.23
C HIS A 262 -2.46 -0.73 2.98
N GLU A 263 -2.19 -1.30 1.79
CA GLU A 263 -2.70 -0.77 0.53
C GLU A 263 -4.23 -0.90 0.42
N LEU A 264 -4.80 -1.99 0.94
CA LEU A 264 -6.26 -2.12 1.07
C LEU A 264 -6.84 -1.11 2.09
N GLY A 265 -6.06 -0.73 3.11
CA GLY A 265 -6.38 0.37 4.02
C GLY A 265 -6.52 1.71 3.30
N HIS A 266 -5.61 2.05 2.39
CA HIS A 266 -5.74 3.25 1.55
C HIS A 266 -7.01 3.24 0.70
N ARG A 267 -7.36 2.09 0.11
CA ARG A 267 -8.63 1.94 -0.64
C ARG A 267 -9.85 2.27 0.22
N LEU A 268 -9.77 2.04 1.53
CA LEU A 268 -10.80 2.39 2.52
C LEU A 268 -10.72 3.83 3.05
N GLY A 269 -9.78 4.65 2.53
CA GLY A 269 -9.63 6.06 2.90
C GLY A 269 -8.65 6.32 4.04
N LEU A 270 -7.93 5.28 4.50
CA LEU A 270 -6.96 5.46 5.57
C LEU A 270 -5.70 6.16 5.04
N SER A 271 -5.18 7.10 5.82
CA SER A 271 -3.90 7.78 5.60
C SER A 271 -2.83 7.20 6.52
N HIS A 272 -1.56 7.48 6.27
CA HIS A 272 -0.50 7.00 7.15
C HIS A 272 -0.66 7.52 8.59
N ASP A 273 -0.37 6.66 9.57
CA ASP A 273 -0.26 7.03 10.97
C ASP A 273 1.18 7.54 11.20
N GLY A 274 1.43 8.84 11.05
CA GLY A 274 2.75 9.46 11.29
C GLY A 274 2.95 10.00 12.71
N ASP A 275 4.19 10.30 13.10
CA ASP A 275 4.47 11.10 14.31
C ASP A 275 4.50 12.60 13.99
N THR A 276 4.30 13.44 15.00
CA THR A 276 4.28 14.91 14.87
C THR A 276 5.63 15.54 14.46
N LEU A 277 6.65 14.73 14.15
CA LEU A 277 8.00 15.18 13.79
C LEU A 277 8.30 15.02 12.29
N GLY A 278 7.29 14.71 11.46
CA GLY A 278 7.41 14.70 10.00
C GLY A 278 7.85 13.35 9.41
N ASN A 279 7.78 12.27 10.18
CA ASN A 279 7.87 10.93 9.64
C ASN A 279 6.50 10.49 9.14
N ALA A 280 6.38 10.21 7.83
CA ALA A 280 5.17 9.67 7.22
C ALA A 280 4.68 8.39 7.91
N TYR A 281 5.57 7.61 8.52
CA TYR A 281 5.24 6.35 9.17
C TYR A 281 5.64 6.32 10.64
N TYR A 282 4.69 5.97 11.50
CA TYR A 282 4.99 5.60 12.88
C TYR A 282 5.48 4.15 12.93
N GLY A 283 6.70 3.97 13.44
CA GLY A 283 7.38 2.67 13.55
C GLY A 283 6.78 1.72 14.59
N GLY A 284 5.77 2.17 15.34
CA GLY A 284 5.25 1.42 16.47
C GLY A 284 6.08 1.53 17.75
N SER A 285 5.75 0.69 18.73
CA SER A 285 6.46 0.58 20.02
C SER A 285 6.82 -0.89 20.31
N GLY A 286 7.76 -1.46 19.55
CA GLY A 286 8.33 -2.80 19.76
C GLY A 286 7.37 -4.00 19.58
N ILE A 287 6.22 -3.98 20.23
CA ILE A 287 5.17 -5.02 20.21
C ILE A 287 3.98 -4.66 19.30
N TRP A 288 3.85 -3.40 18.88
CA TRP A 288 2.71 -2.89 18.13
C TRP A 288 3.12 -1.84 17.11
N ALA A 289 2.58 -1.89 15.90
CA ALA A 289 2.59 -0.79 14.93
C ALA A 289 1.21 -0.74 14.26
N PRO A 290 0.74 0.45 13.87
CA PRO A 290 -0.51 0.57 13.13
C PRO A 290 -0.35 0.02 11.71
N ILE A 291 -1.47 -0.44 11.12
CA ILE A 291 -1.54 -0.88 9.72
C ILE A 291 -1.09 0.18 8.75
N MET A 292 -1.35 1.45 9.07
CA MET A 292 -0.94 2.60 8.27
C MET A 292 0.41 3.17 8.71
N GLY A 293 1.18 2.47 9.55
CA GLY A 293 2.56 2.82 9.93
C GLY A 293 3.58 1.89 9.25
N VAL A 294 4.84 1.94 9.68
CA VAL A 294 5.89 0.99 9.23
C VAL A 294 6.15 0.00 10.35
N SER A 295 5.82 -1.27 10.13
CA SER A 295 5.86 -2.32 11.15
C SER A 295 7.03 -3.28 10.99
N ALA A 296 8.11 -2.90 10.30
CA ALA A 296 9.26 -3.78 10.05
C ALA A 296 9.81 -4.50 11.30
N LEU A 297 9.43 -4.06 12.51
CA LEU A 297 9.76 -4.67 13.81
C LEU A 297 8.56 -5.03 14.73
N ALA A 298 7.29 -4.85 14.35
CA ALA A 298 6.15 -5.01 15.29
C ALA A 298 5.44 -6.37 15.22
N GLY A 299 4.83 -6.77 16.36
CA GLY A 299 4.33 -8.12 16.64
C GLY A 299 2.81 -8.33 16.67
N ARG A 300 1.99 -7.30 16.44
CA ARG A 300 0.54 -7.41 16.17
C ARG A 300 0.00 -6.07 15.67
N MET A 301 -0.79 -6.10 14.60
CA MET A 301 -1.38 -4.91 13.96
C MET A 301 -2.83 -4.75 14.39
N VAL A 302 -3.29 -3.52 14.63
CA VAL A 302 -4.67 -3.23 15.04
C VAL A 302 -5.20 -2.11 14.15
N LEU A 303 -6.34 -2.35 13.51
CA LEU A 303 -7.10 -1.32 12.82
C LEU A 303 -7.70 -0.35 13.84
N LYS A 304 -7.53 0.96 13.64
CA LYS A 304 -8.27 1.95 14.41
C LYS A 304 -9.75 1.95 13.95
N GLY A 305 -10.63 1.21 14.63
CA GLY A 305 -12.09 1.45 14.60
C GLY A 305 -12.44 2.73 15.35
N GLU A 306 -13.54 3.46 15.11
CA GLU A 306 -14.83 3.19 14.48
C GLU A 306 -15.33 4.48 13.78
N GLY A 307 -16.13 4.38 12.70
CA GLY A 307 -16.81 5.55 12.11
C GLY A 307 -17.19 5.54 10.62
N TRP A 308 -16.91 4.47 9.86
CA TRP A 308 -16.73 4.63 8.40
C TRP A 308 -17.82 4.01 7.49
N LEU A 309 -18.89 3.43 8.06
CA LEU A 309 -19.96 2.80 7.27
C LEU A 309 -21.07 3.74 6.76
N GLN A 310 -20.98 5.06 6.99
CA GLN A 310 -22.08 5.97 6.63
C GLN A 310 -21.96 6.65 5.26
N GLN A 311 -20.90 6.40 4.48
CA GLN A 311 -20.68 7.09 3.20
C GLN A 311 -20.89 6.25 1.93
N ALA A 312 -21.46 5.05 2.05
CA ALA A 312 -22.12 4.38 0.91
C ALA A 312 -23.62 4.75 0.96
N GLY A 313 -23.97 5.87 0.34
CA GLY A 313 -25.30 6.49 0.48
C GLY A 313 -26.48 5.62 0.02
N TYR A 314 -27.39 5.35 0.95
CA TYR A 314 -28.83 5.21 0.66
C TYR A 314 -29.61 5.93 1.77
N ALA A 315 -30.42 6.92 1.37
CA ALA A 315 -31.31 7.63 2.26
C ALA A 315 -32.39 6.68 2.79
N VAL A 316 -32.32 6.33 4.07
CA VAL A 316 -33.47 5.73 4.75
C VAL A 316 -34.46 6.85 5.02
N GLN A 317 -35.58 6.85 4.29
CA GLN A 317 -36.75 7.65 4.64
C GLN A 317 -37.10 7.38 6.10
N GLN A 318 -37.03 8.42 6.94
CA GLN A 318 -37.50 8.34 8.31
C GLN A 318 -39.04 8.22 8.28
N GLY A 319 -39.52 6.99 8.50
CA GLY A 319 -40.92 6.73 8.82
C GLY A 319 -41.22 7.30 10.21
N GLY A 320 -41.97 8.39 10.25
CA GLY A 320 -42.55 8.92 11.48
C GLY A 320 -43.62 7.97 12.02
N VAL A 321 -43.56 7.70 13.32
CA VAL A 321 -44.66 7.11 14.09
C VAL A 321 -45.28 8.25 14.94
N PRO A 322 -46.62 8.34 15.05
CA PRO A 322 -47.28 9.51 15.60
C PRO A 322 -47.21 9.55 17.13
N GLN A 323 -47.05 10.77 17.68
CA GLN A 323 -47.26 11.03 19.10
C GLN A 323 -48.76 11.10 19.41
N CYS A 324 -49.09 10.77 20.68
CA CYS A 324 -50.42 10.92 21.28
C CYS A 324 -51.00 12.33 21.12
#